data_AF-A0A8T5U9Y8-F1
#
_entry.id   AF-A0A8T5U9Y8-F1
#
_cell.length_a   1.000
_cell.length_b   1.000
_cell.length_c   1.000
_cell.angle_alpha   90.00
_cell.angle_beta   90.00
_cell.angle_gamma   90.00
#
_symmetry.space_group_name_H-M   'P 1'
#
loop_
_entity.id
_entity.type
_entity.pdbx_description
1 polymer ?
#
loop_
_entity_poly.entity_id
_entity_poly.type
_entity_poly.pdbx_seq_one_letter_code
_entity_poly.pdbx_strand_id
1 'polypeptide(L)' 'MFTPPSSIVCPFCKREINLERDRKGLLRTNDILTMRIKTPTYINAEKTTEVSVDMSVCSQCNTIIGITRKTI' A
#
# COMPACT_ATOMS: atom_id res chain seq x y z
N MET A 1 -1.58 26.49 16.90
CA MET A 1 -0.65 25.83 15.95
C MET A 1 -1.08 24.39 15.82
N PHE A 2 -1.45 23.94 14.61
CA PHE A 2 -1.79 22.54 14.35
C PHE A 2 -0.48 21.81 14.00
N THR A 3 0.13 21.15 14.97
CA THR A 3 1.22 20.20 14.69
C THR A 3 0.57 18.95 14.11
N PRO A 4 0.80 18.60 12.83
CA PRO A 4 0.31 17.35 12.31
C PRO A 4 0.88 16.20 13.15
N PRO A 5 0.10 15.15 13.41
CA PRO A 5 0.58 14.01 14.20
C PRO A 5 1.86 13.47 13.57
N SER A 6 2.90 13.34 14.40
CA SER A 6 4.25 12.94 14.02
C SER A 6 4.37 11.44 13.67
N SER A 7 3.32 10.66 13.91
CA SER A 7 3.30 9.22 13.66
C SER A 7 2.06 8.81 12.87
N ILE A 8 2.27 7.95 11.87
CA ILE A 8 1.19 7.22 11.21
C ILE A 8 0.93 5.98 12.06
N VAL A 9 -0.34 5.71 12.37
CA VAL A 9 -0.73 4.56 13.19
C VAL A 9 -1.56 3.59 12.35
N CYS A 10 -1.28 2.29 12.43
CA CYS A 10 -2.10 1.28 11.79
C CYS A 10 -3.52 1.31 12.38
N PRO A 11 -4.57 1.48 11.55
CA PRO A 11 -5.94 1.63 12.06
C PRO A 11 -6.47 0.36 12.73
N PHE A 12 -5.87 -0.80 12.45
CA PHE A 12 -6.30 -2.10 12.96
C PHE A 12 -5.57 -2.50 14.25
N CYS A 13 -4.25 -2.62 14.23
CA CYS A 13 -3.48 -3.07 15.40
C CYS A 13 -3.03 -1.94 16.33
N LYS A 14 -3.32 -0.68 15.99
CA LYS A 14 -2.98 0.53 16.75
C LYS A 14 -1.48 0.74 17.01
N ARG A 15 -0.63 -0.02 16.33
CA ARG A 15 0.82 0.17 16.39
C ARG A 15 1.27 1.27 15.43
N GLU A 16 2.34 1.95 15.81
CA GLU A 16 2.95 2.99 14.98
C GLU A 16 3.66 2.40 13.76
N ILE A 17 3.57 3.12 12.64
CA ILE A 17 4.27 2.87 11.39
C ILE A 17 5.49 3.78 11.38
N ASN A 18 6.67 3.18 11.44
CA ASN A 18 7.94 3.88 11.45
C ASN A 18 8.26 4.35 10.03
N LEU A 19 8.35 5.67 9.87
CA LEU A 19 8.77 6.30 8.62
C LEU A 19 10.23 6.74 8.73
N GLU A 20 11.06 6.25 7.82
CA GLU A 20 12.46 6.66 7.67
C GLU A 20 12.62 7.47 6.39
N ARG A 21 13.49 8.49 6.41
CA ARG A 21 13.87 9.18 5.17
C ARG A 21 15.09 8.49 4.56
N ASP A 22 14.99 8.13 3.29
CA ASP A 22 16.15 7.64 2.56
C ASP A 22 17.13 8.76 2.20
N ARG A 23 18.29 8.41 1.62
CA ARG A 23 19.32 9.39 1.22
C ARG A 23 18.84 10.43 0.21
N LYS A 24 17.69 10.21 -0.45
CA LYS A 24 17.06 11.14 -1.40
C LYS A 24 15.93 11.94 -0.76
N GLY A 25 15.71 11.79 0.54
CA GLY A 25 14.64 12.45 1.29
C GLY A 25 13.26 11.82 1.10
N LEU A 26 13.16 10.65 0.45
CA LEU A 26 11.89 9.95 0.28
C LEU A 26 11.53 9.20 1.56
N LEU A 27 10.25 9.25 1.94
CA LEU A 27 9.74 8.47 3.06
C LEU A 27 9.65 7.00 2.67
N ARG A 28 10.22 6.13 3.51
CA ARG A 28 10.17 4.68 3.42
C ARG A 28 9.71 4.10 4.75
N THR A 29 9.18 2.89 4.70
CA THR A 29 8.81 2.15 5.90
C THR A 29 8.96 0.66 5.64
N ASN A 30 9.36 -0.07 6.67
CA ASN A 30 9.37 -1.54 6.68
C ASN A 30 8.08 -2.09 7.31
N ASP A 31 7.21 -1.22 7.84
CA ASP A 31 5.96 -1.60 8.50
C ASP A 31 4.80 -1.78 7.51
N ILE A 32 5.00 -1.44 6.23
CA ILE A 32 4.03 -1.62 5.15
C ILE A 32 4.65 -2.47 4.04
N LEU A 33 4.07 -3.65 3.82
CA LEU A 33 4.38 -4.52 2.68
C LEU A 33 3.51 -4.13 1.49
N THR A 34 4.08 -4.14 0.29
CA THR A 34 3.31 -3.95 -0.95
C THR A 34 3.22 -5.27 -1.70
N MET A 35 2.00 -5.78 -1.86
CA MET A 35 1.71 -6.97 -2.65
C MET A 35 1.11 -6.54 -4.00
N ARG A 36 1.64 -7.08 -5.10
CA ARG A 36 1.08 -6.84 -6.43
C ARG A 36 0.39 -8.09 -6.94
N ILE A 37 -0.90 -7.97 -7.26
CA ILE A 37 -1.67 -9.02 -7.92
C ILE A 37 -1.97 -8.60 -9.35
N LYS A 38 -1.68 -9.50 -10.29
CA LYS A 38 -2.13 -9.36 -11.67
C LYS A 38 -3.47 -10.07 -11.82
N THR A 39 -4.50 -9.33 -12.20
CA THR A 39 -5.83 -9.86 -12.45
C THR A 39 -6.18 -9.70 -13.92
N PRO A 40 -6.51 -10.78 -14.66
CA PRO A 40 -7.03 -10.64 -16.02
C PRO A 40 -8.42 -10.01 -15.97
N THR A 41 -8.62 -8.89 -16.65
CA THR A 41 -9.96 -8.37 -16.94
C THR A 41 -10.40 -8.85 -18.31
N TYR A 42 -11.46 -9.64 -18.34
CA TYR A 42 -12.12 -10.09 -19.56
C TYR A 42 -13.10 -9.01 -20.00
N ILE A 43 -12.80 -8.33 -21.11
CA ILE A 43 -13.75 -7.45 -21.79
C ILE A 43 -14.21 -8.20 -23.04
N ASN A 44 -15.52 -8.51 -23.10
CA ASN A 44 -16.17 -9.13 -24.26
C ASN A 44 -15.48 -10.39 -24.78
N ALA A 45 -15.24 -11.39 -23.91
CA ALA A 45 -14.77 -12.74 -24.22
C ALA A 45 -13.42 -12.91 -24.98
N GLU A 46 -12.83 -11.84 -25.52
CA GLU A 46 -11.68 -11.94 -26.44
C GLU A 46 -10.48 -11.07 -26.07
N LYS A 47 -10.66 -10.03 -25.23
CA LYS A 47 -9.57 -9.11 -24.87
C LYS A 47 -9.26 -9.18 -23.38
N THR A 48 -8.16 -9.86 -23.04
CA THR A 48 -7.56 -9.82 -21.70
C THR A 48 -6.72 -8.56 -21.56
N THR A 49 -7.20 -7.60 -20.78
CA THR A 49 -6.33 -6.55 -20.23
C THR A 49 -5.78 -7.05 -18.91
N GLU A 50 -4.46 -7.05 -18.71
CA GLU A 50 -3.88 -7.32 -17.40
C GLU A 50 -4.01 -6.06 -16.54
N VAL A 51 -4.79 -6.14 -15.45
CA VAL A 51 -4.83 -5.09 -14.45
C VAL A 51 -3.89 -5.47 -13.32
N SER A 52 -3.02 -4.54 -12.91
CA SER A 52 -2.21 -4.70 -11.71
C SER A 52 -2.88 -4.01 -10.53
N VAL A 53 -3.12 -4.76 -9.46
CA VAL A 53 -3.62 -4.25 -8.19
C VAL A 53 -2.48 -4.30 -7.18
N ASP A 54 -2.08 -3.12 -6.71
CA ASP A 54 -1.10 -2.97 -5.63
C ASP A 54 -1.88 -2.88 -4.30
N MET A 55 -1.56 -3.75 -3.33
CA MET A 55 -2.15 -3.76 -1.99
C MET A 55 -1.09 -3.43 -0.96
N SER A 56 -1.42 -2.54 -0.03
CA SER A 56 -0.59 -2.17 1.11
C SER A 56 -1.07 -2.96 2.33
N VAL A 57 -0.16 -3.70 2.95
CA VAL A 57 -0.45 -4.59 4.09
C VAL A 57 0.42 -4.17 5.27
N CYS A 58 -0.16 -4.02 6.46
CA CYS A 58 0.61 -3.78 7.67
C CYS A 58 1.41 -5.04 8.04
N SER A 59 2.74 -4.95 8.13
CA SER A 59 3.61 -6.11 8.42
C SER A 59 3.42 -6.66 9.83
N GLN A 60 2.86 -5.87 10.74
CA GLN A 60 2.73 -6.21 12.15
C GLN A 60 1.45 -6.99 12.48
N CYS A 61 0.37 -6.78 11.72
CA CYS A 61 -0.91 -7.49 11.91
C CYS A 61 -1.46 -8.14 10.64
N ASN A 62 -0.70 -8.11 9.54
CA ASN A 62 -1.04 -8.70 8.24
C ASN A 62 -2.39 -8.23 7.66
N THR A 63 -2.89 -7.07 8.08
CA THR A 63 -4.16 -6.52 7.59
C THR A 63 -3.91 -5.56 6.42
N ILE A 64 -4.78 -5.62 5.41
CA ILE A 64 -4.75 -4.71 4.26
C ILE A 64 -5.19 -3.31 4.73
N ILE A 65 -4.33 -2.33 4.52
CA ILE A 65 -4.54 -0.92 4.90
C ILE A 65 -4.78 -0.01 3.69
N GLY A 66 -4.57 -0.51 2.46
CA GLY A 66 -4.81 0.25 1.23
C GLY A 66 -4.80 -0.63 0.00
N ILE A 67 -5.56 -0.23 -1.03
CA ILE A 67 -5.63 -0.90 -2.33
C ILE A 67 -5.54 0.18 -3.41
N THR A 68 -4.60 0.03 -4.34
CA THR A 68 -4.42 0.92 -5.49
C THR A 68 -4.50 0.10 -6.77
N ARG A 69 -5.43 0.47 -7.66
CA ARG A 69 -5.52 -0.14 -8.98
C ARG A 69 -4.66 0.66 -9.97
N LYS A 70 -3.76 -0.02 -10.67
CA LYS A 70 -3.05 0.52 -11.84
C LYS A 70 -3.57 -0.16 -13.09
N THR A 71 -4.28 0.60 -13.90
CA THR A 71 -4.59 0.22 -15.28
C THR A 71 -3.32 0.46 -16.10
N ILE A 72 -2.82 -0.59 -16.75
CA ILE A 72 -1.69 -0.51 -17.70
C ILE A 72 -2.26 -0.13 -19.07
#